data_AF-A0A3D4BNL2-F1
#
_entry.id   AF-A0A3D4BNL2-F1
#
_cell.length_a   1.000
_cell.length_b   1.000
_cell.length_c   1.000
_cell.angle_alpha   90.00
_cell.angle_beta   90.00
_cell.angle_gamma   90.00
#
_symmetry.space_group_name_H-M   'P 1'
#
loop_
_entity.id
_entity.type
_entity.pdbx_description
1 polymer ?
#
loop_
_entity_poly.entity_id
_entity_poly.type
_entity_poly.pdbx_seq_one_letter_code
_entity_poly.pdbx_strand_id
1 'polypeptide(L)'
;KEYIDFAAENGIGAVLVEGWNVGWNGWKNARFTKPYPDYDIEEVVRYGREKGVDIIMHHETYADPANYDRQLDSAFQYMKDLGLHVVKTG
;
A
#
# COMPACT_ATOMS: atom_id res chain seq x y z
N LYS A 1 4.48 -10.76 -5.21
CA LYS A 1 4.78 -10.89 -6.66
C LYS A 1 3.91 -11.94 -7.33
N GLU A 2 3.75 -13.14 -6.76
CA GLU A 2 2.85 -14.18 -7.30
C GLU A 2 1.42 -13.67 -7.61
N TYR A 3 0.85 -12.84 -6.73
CA TYR A 3 -0.47 -12.23 -6.98
C TYR A 3 -0.48 -11.21 -8.14
N ILE A 4 0.64 -10.54 -8.40
CA ILE A 4 0.80 -9.65 -9.57
C ILE A 4 0.87 -10.49 -10.85
N ASP A 5 1.60 -11.61 -10.82
CA ASP A 5 1.67 -12.54 -11.96
C ASP A 5 0.29 -13.12 -12.27
N PHE A 6 -0.41 -13.61 -11.24
CA PHE A 6 -1.78 -14.08 -11.39
C PHE A 6 -2.70 -12.99 -11.95
N ALA A 7 -2.61 -11.75 -11.44
CA ALA A 7 -3.41 -10.64 -11.92
C ALA A 7 -3.14 -10.35 -13.41
N ALA A 8 -1.87 -10.31 -13.81
CA ALA A 8 -1.47 -10.08 -15.19
C ALA A 8 -1.96 -11.18 -16.14
N GLU A 9 -1.83 -12.45 -15.74
CA GLU A 9 -2.29 -13.60 -16.52
C GLU A 9 -3.81 -13.65 -16.70
N ASN A 10 -4.57 -13.03 -15.78
CA ASN A 10 -6.03 -13.08 -15.74
C ASN A 10 -6.70 -11.74 -16.07
N GLY A 11 -5.95 -10.74 -16.55
CA GLY A 11 -6.50 -9.43 -16.93
C GLY A 11 -7.05 -8.61 -15.76
N ILE A 12 -6.56 -8.83 -14.55
CA ILE A 12 -6.90 -8.06 -13.35
C ILE A 12 -5.94 -6.86 -13.26
N GLY A 13 -6.49 -5.65 -13.32
CA GLY A 13 -5.67 -4.45 -13.47
C GLY A 13 -4.94 -3.98 -12.21
N ALA A 14 -5.28 -4.47 -11.01
CA ALA A 14 -4.64 -4.03 -9.78
C ALA A 14 -4.69 -5.06 -8.65
N VAL A 15 -3.72 -4.99 -7.73
CA VAL A 15 -3.62 -5.85 -6.54
C VAL A 15 -3.56 -5.00 -5.27
N LEU A 16 -4.41 -5.33 -4.30
CA LEU A 16 -4.36 -4.79 -2.93
C LEU A 16 -3.40 -5.60 -2.07
N VAL A 17 -2.60 -4.91 -1.25
CA VAL A 17 -1.78 -5.55 -0.21
C VAL A 17 -2.10 -4.91 1.14
N GLU A 18 -2.74 -5.69 2.02
CA GLU A 18 -2.89 -5.32 3.43
C GLU A 18 -1.72 -5.85 4.25
N GLY A 19 -1.47 -5.29 5.44
CA GLY A 19 -0.34 -5.71 6.26
C GLY A 19 1.03 -5.16 5.83
N TRP A 20 1.10 -4.32 4.80
CA TRP A 20 2.37 -3.85 4.22
C TRP A 20 3.19 -2.94 5.16
N ASN A 21 2.52 -2.18 6.02
CA ASN A 21 3.12 -1.12 6.82
C ASN A 21 3.32 -1.49 8.29
N VAL A 22 4.23 -0.81 8.98
CA VAL A 22 4.41 -0.99 10.42
C VAL A 22 3.16 -0.54 11.20
N GLY A 23 2.67 -1.40 12.09
CA GLY A 23 1.54 -1.09 12.98
C GLY A 23 0.60 -2.28 13.28
N TRP A 24 0.66 -3.32 12.46
CA TRP A 24 -0.25 -4.49 12.55
C TRP A 24 -0.04 -5.37 13.80
N ASN A 25 1.17 -5.36 14.39
CA ASN A 25 1.49 -6.21 15.54
C ASN A 25 1.04 -5.63 16.90
N GLY A 26 0.43 -4.45 16.94
CA GLY A 26 0.11 -3.74 18.19
C GLY A 26 -1.19 -2.93 18.20
N TRP A 27 -1.97 -2.95 17.11
CA TRP A 27 -3.30 -2.33 16.96
C TRP A 27 -3.39 -0.82 17.27
N LYS A 28 -2.25 -0.16 17.42
CA LYS A 28 -2.11 1.29 17.66
C LYS A 28 -0.85 1.78 16.97
N ASN A 29 -0.86 3.02 16.49
CA ASN A 29 0.27 3.68 15.81
C ASN A 29 0.58 3.17 14.39
N ALA A 30 -0.43 3.00 13.55
CA ALA A 30 -0.21 2.78 12.11
C ALA A 30 0.72 3.86 11.51
N ARG A 31 1.66 3.44 10.68
CA ARG A 31 2.60 4.31 9.95
C ARG A 31 2.32 4.19 8.45
N PHE A 32 1.82 5.25 7.82
CA PHE A 32 1.34 5.17 6.43
C PHE A 32 2.44 5.38 5.38
N THR A 33 3.69 5.56 5.81
CA THR A 33 4.86 5.77 4.93
C THR A 33 6.01 4.83 5.27
N LYS A 34 5.78 3.81 6.11
CA LYS A 34 6.83 2.91 6.61
C LYS A 34 6.45 1.45 6.37
N PRO A 35 7.01 0.79 5.35
CA PRO A 35 6.81 -0.64 5.13
C PRO A 35 7.49 -1.47 6.23
N TYR A 36 7.07 -2.72 6.39
CA TYR A 36 7.87 -3.71 7.11
C TYR A 36 9.15 -4.08 6.33
N PRO A 37 10.21 -4.60 7.00
CA PRO A 37 11.47 -4.94 6.35
C PRO A 37 11.38 -6.00 5.25
N ASP A 38 10.33 -6.82 5.27
CA ASP A 38 10.04 -7.86 4.29
C ASP A 38 9.19 -7.37 3.10
N TYR A 39 8.76 -6.10 3.11
CA TYR A 39 7.94 -5.50 2.06
C TYR A 39 8.67 -4.35 1.36
N ASP A 40 9.34 -4.67 0.24
CA ASP A 40 9.92 -3.66 -0.65
C ASP A 40 8.85 -3.10 -1.59
N ILE A 41 8.23 -2.00 -1.19
CA ILE A 41 7.15 -1.38 -1.95
C ILE A 41 7.62 -0.78 -3.29
N GLU A 42 8.84 -0.25 -3.37
CA GLU A 42 9.37 0.29 -4.62
C GLU A 42 9.53 -0.82 -5.65
N GLU A 43 10.07 -1.96 -5.24
CA GLU A 43 10.20 -3.15 -6.09
C GLU A 43 8.84 -3.75 -6.47
N VAL A 44 7.88 -3.79 -5.54
CA VAL A 44 6.53 -4.30 -5.82
C VAL A 44 5.81 -3.41 -6.84
N VAL A 45 5.91 -2.08 -6.70
CA VAL A 45 5.33 -1.13 -7.66
C VAL A 45 6.01 -1.21 -9.02
N ARG A 46 7.36 -1.28 -9.06
CA ARG A 46 8.11 -1.47 -10.30
C ARG A 46 7.68 -2.76 -11.02
N TYR A 47 7.61 -3.87 -10.30
CA TYR A 47 7.22 -5.16 -10.85
C TYR A 47 5.77 -5.18 -11.35
N GLY A 48 4.85 -4.56 -10.61
CA GLY A 48 3.46 -4.38 -11.03
C GLY A 48 3.35 -3.65 -12.37
N ARG A 49 4.04 -2.51 -12.49
CA ARG A 49 4.07 -1.73 -13.74
C ARG A 49 4.59 -2.51 -14.93
N GLU A 50 5.66 -3.28 -14.75
CA GLU A 50 6.22 -4.14 -15.81
C GLU A 50 5.22 -5.20 -16.30
N LYS A 51 4.29 -5.58 -15.43
CA LYS A 51 3.24 -6.57 -15.71
C LYS A 51 1.90 -5.95 -16.10
N GLY A 52 1.80 -4.61 -16.16
CA GLY A 52 0.55 -3.91 -16.42
C GLY A 52 -0.48 -4.03 -15.29
N VAL A 53 -0.02 -4.22 -14.05
CA VAL A 53 -0.84 -4.37 -12.85
C VAL A 53 -0.48 -3.30 -11.83
N ASP A 54 -1.44 -2.46 -11.46
CA ASP A 54 -1.27 -1.43 -10.44
C ASP A 54 -1.29 -2.01 -9.02
N ILE A 55 -0.75 -1.25 -8.07
CA ILE A 55 -0.86 -1.56 -6.64
C ILE A 55 -1.92 -0.64 -6.02
N ILE A 56 -2.84 -1.24 -5.28
CA ILE A 56 -3.82 -0.51 -4.46
C ILE A 56 -3.20 -0.31 -3.08
N MET A 57 -3.04 0.95 -2.66
CA MET A 57 -2.55 1.29 -1.33
C MET A 57 -3.59 0.90 -0.25
N HIS A 58 -3.13 0.67 0.99
CA HIS A 58 -4.01 0.39 2.12
C HIS A 58 -3.66 1.26 3.34
N HIS A 59 -4.65 2.01 3.84
CA HIS A 59 -4.56 2.83 5.06
C HIS A 59 -5.63 2.38 6.09
N GLU A 60 -5.32 1.33 6.84
CA GLU A 60 -6.10 0.92 8.03
C GLU A 60 -5.72 1.81 9.22
N THR A 61 -6.74 2.44 9.82
CA THR A 61 -6.60 3.43 10.89
C THR A 61 -6.85 2.85 12.27
N TYR A 62 -7.43 1.65 12.37
CA TYR A 62 -7.90 1.04 13.62
C TYR A 62 -8.83 1.97 14.41
N ALA A 63 -9.67 2.73 13.68
CA ALA A 63 -10.54 3.76 14.24
C ALA A 63 -9.79 4.86 15.03
N ASP A 64 -8.52 5.14 14.71
CA ASP A 64 -7.75 6.29 15.20
C ASP A 64 -7.58 7.36 14.10
N PRO A 65 -8.65 8.15 13.81
CA PRO A 65 -8.60 9.17 12.76
C PRO A 65 -7.60 10.28 13.07
N ALA A 66 -7.33 10.57 14.35
CA ALA A 66 -6.36 11.60 14.72
C ALA A 66 -4.93 11.22 14.33
N ASN A 67 -4.56 9.93 14.43
CA ASN A 67 -3.28 9.45 13.91
C ASN A 67 -3.19 9.49 12.39
N TYR A 68 -4.31 9.26 11.70
CA TYR A 68 -4.37 9.34 10.25
C TYR A 68 -4.27 10.78 9.76
N ASP A 69 -5.05 11.71 10.31
CA ASP A 69 -5.02 13.14 9.97
C ASP A 69 -3.61 13.74 10.09
N ARG A 70 -2.86 13.37 11.15
CA ARG A 70 -1.47 13.83 11.33
C ARG A 70 -0.49 13.33 10.25
N GLN A 71 -0.83 12.26 9.55
CA GLN A 71 0.01 11.62 8.53
C GLN A 71 -0.57 11.74 7.11
N LEU A 72 -1.77 12.29 6.95
CA LEU A 72 -2.57 12.20 5.73
C LEU A 72 -1.83 12.76 4.51
N ASP A 73 -1.30 13.97 4.64
CA ASP A 73 -0.53 14.64 3.58
C ASP A 73 0.71 13.83 3.19
N SER A 74 1.47 13.35 4.17
CA SER A 74 2.65 12.52 3.93
C SER A 74 2.31 11.17 3.30
N ALA A 75 1.17 10.58 3.66
CA ALA A 75 0.72 9.30 3.16
C ALA A 75 0.32 9.42 1.68
N PHE A 76 -0.44 10.45 1.32
CA PHE A 76 -0.80 10.72 -0.06
C PHE A 76 0.38 11.19 -0.91
N GLN A 77 1.32 11.96 -0.33
CA GLN A 77 2.55 12.30 -1.03
C GLN A 77 3.39 11.05 -1.32
N TYR A 78 3.49 10.13 -0.35
CA TYR A 78 4.18 8.85 -0.53
C TYR A 78 3.54 8.00 -1.64
N MET A 79 2.20 7.92 -1.67
CA MET A 79 1.48 7.30 -2.79
C MET A 79 1.81 7.96 -4.13
N LYS A 80 1.80 9.29 -4.18
CA LYS A 80 2.07 10.06 -5.40
C LYS A 80 3.50 9.85 -5.89
N ASP A 81 4.49 9.82 -4.99
CA ASP A 81 5.89 9.58 -5.33
C ASP A 81 6.09 8.16 -5.89
N LEU A 82 5.35 7.19 -5.36
CA LEU A 82 5.25 5.84 -5.90
C LEU A 82 4.36 5.74 -7.14
N GLY A 83 3.68 6.82 -7.57
CA GLY A 83 2.72 6.86 -8.67
C GLY A 83 1.54 5.89 -8.51
N LEU A 84 0.99 5.82 -7.30
CA LEU A 84 -0.21 5.07 -6.93
C LEU A 84 -1.41 6.01 -6.88
N HIS A 85 -2.55 5.55 -7.39
CA HIS A 85 -3.74 6.40 -7.58
C HIS A 85 -4.99 5.92 -6.82
N VAL A 86 -4.93 4.76 -6.18
CA VAL A 86 -6.07 4.16 -5.46
C VAL A 86 -5.61 3.73 -4.07
N VAL A 87 -6.44 4.03 -3.06
CA VAL A 87 -6.26 3.57 -1.68
C VAL A 87 -7.55 2.99 -1.16
N LYS A 88 -7.45 1.85 -0.47
CA LYS A 88 -8.49 1.36 0.44
C LYS A 88 -8.22 1.92 1.83
N THR A 89 -9.21 2.56 2.44
CA THR A 89 -9.14 3.06 3.83
C THR A 89 -9.98 2.18 4.75
N GLY A 90 -9.63 2.14 6.04
CA GLY A 90 -10.34 1.39 7.09
C GLY A 90 -10.24 2.08 8.44
#